data_AF-A0A7C1AF81-F1
#
_entry.id   AF-A0A7C1AF81-F1
#
_cell.length_a   1.000
_cell.length_b   1.000
_cell.length_c   1.000
_cell.angle_alpha   90.00
_cell.angle_beta   90.00
_cell.angle_gamma   90.00
#
_symmetry.space_group_name_H-M   'P 1'
#
loop_
_entity.id
_entity.type
_entity.pdbx_description
1 polymer ?
#
loop_
_entity_poly.entity_id
_entity_poly.type
_entity_poly.pdbx_seq_one_letter_code
_entity_poly.pdbx_strand_id
1 'polypeptide(L)' 'IYVHTPEHGSWLNLTGTVFSKTARTFLRHIRVSGKEELEERILGGINEINAGPVVYRWKKFDPGTV' A
#
# COMPACT_ATOMS: atom_id res chain seq x y z
N ILE A 1 6.36 -16.80 9.05
CA ILE A 1 5.30 -15.94 9.64
C ILE A 1 4.09 -16.04 8.71
N TYR A 2 2.99 -16.63 9.16
CA TYR A 2 1.75 -16.74 8.37
C TYR A 2 0.84 -15.55 8.71
N VAL A 3 0.39 -14.83 7.69
CA VAL A 3 -0.55 -13.71 7.83
C VAL A 3 -1.84 -14.10 7.13
N HIS A 4 -2.88 -14.40 7.90
CA HIS A 4 -4.19 -14.75 7.36
C HIS A 4 -4.78 -13.53 6.65
N THR A 5 -4.95 -13.62 5.33
CA THR A 5 -5.66 -12.60 4.55
C THR A 5 -7.11 -13.09 4.39
N PRO A 6 -8.08 -12.57 5.16
CA PRO A 6 -9.45 -13.05 5.08
C PRO A 6 -10.05 -12.75 3.71
N GLU A 7 -10.66 -13.76 3.10
CA GLU A 7 -11.27 -13.70 1.76
C GLU A 7 -12.34 -12.60 1.64
N HIS A 8 -12.96 -12.21 2.77
CA HIS A 8 -14.01 -11.18 2.83
C HIS A 8 -13.61 -9.95 3.65
N GLY A 9 -12.35 -9.90 4.14
CA GLY A 9 -11.83 -8.76 4.90
C GLY A 9 -10.93 -7.89 4.05
N SER A 10 -11.40 -7.43 2.89
CA SER A 10 -10.65 -6.52 2.01
C SER A 10 -10.22 -5.22 2.70
N TRP A 11 -10.91 -4.82 3.77
CA TRP A 11 -10.55 -3.69 4.64
C TRP A 11 -9.24 -3.93 5.44
N LEU A 12 -8.84 -5.18 5.65
CA LEU A 12 -7.53 -5.55 6.21
C LEU A 12 -6.43 -5.56 5.13
N ASN A 13 -6.80 -5.53 3.84
CA ASN A 13 -5.84 -5.54 2.74
C ASN A 13 -5.24 -4.14 2.54
N LEU A 14 -4.16 -3.87 3.27
CA LEU A 14 -3.39 -2.62 3.20
C LEU A 14 -2.97 -2.27 1.79
N THR A 15 -2.76 -3.27 0.93
CA THR A 15 -2.42 -3.12 -0.48
C THR A 15 -3.44 -2.26 -1.24
N GLY A 16 -4.74 -2.45 -1.00
CA GLY A 16 -5.80 -1.65 -1.64
C GLY A 16 -5.78 -0.18 -1.19
N THR A 17 -5.46 0.07 0.09
CA THR A 17 -5.31 1.43 0.62
C THR A 17 -4.09 2.13 0.03
N VAL A 18 -2.98 1.41 -0.13
CA VAL A 18 -1.78 1.94 -0.80
C VAL A 18 -2.15 2.37 -2.22
N PHE A 19 -2.71 1.48 -3.06
CA PHE A 19 -3.10 1.84 -4.43
C PHE A 19 -4.08 3.02 -4.48
N SER A 20 -5.08 3.04 -3.61
CA SER A 20 -6.06 4.14 -3.54
C SER A 20 -5.44 5.47 -3.14
N LYS A 21 -4.41 5.47 -2.29
CA LYS A 21 -3.68 6.69 -1.90
C LYS A 21 -2.76 7.13 -3.02
N THR A 22 -1.97 6.21 -3.55
CA THR A 22 -1.04 6.41 -4.67
C THR A 22 -1.72 6.98 -5.91
N ALA A 23 -2.89 6.44 -6.28
CA ALA A 23 -3.72 6.95 -7.38
C ALA A 23 -4.18 8.39 -7.17
N ARG A 24 -4.48 8.79 -5.93
CA ARG A 24 -4.98 10.13 -5.58
C ARG A 24 -3.89 11.16 -5.33
N THR A 25 -2.65 10.74 -5.07
CA THR A 25 -1.52 11.61 -4.80
C THR A 25 -0.57 11.70 -6.00
N PHE A 26 0.46 10.86 -6.05
CA PHE A 26 1.56 11.03 -7.00
C PHE A 26 1.13 10.69 -8.44
N LEU A 27 0.26 9.68 -8.62
CA LEU A 27 -0.17 9.26 -9.96
C LEU A 27 -1.21 10.22 -10.58
N ARG A 28 -1.95 10.98 -9.78
CA ARG A 28 -3.08 11.80 -10.28
C ARG A 28 -2.65 12.84 -11.33
N HIS A 29 -1.44 13.35 -11.20
CA HIS A 29 -0.89 14.38 -12.07
C HIS A 29 0.50 14.02 -12.59
N ILE A 30 0.84 12.73 -12.59
CA ILE A 30 2.12 12.30 -13.12
C ILE A 30 2.17 12.57 -14.63
N ARG A 31 3.22 13.26 -15.06
CA ARG A 31 3.59 13.41 -16.47
C ARG A 31 5.00 12.89 -16.62
N VAL A 32 5.19 12.10 -17.66
CA VAL A 32 6.44 11.42 -18.00
C VAL A 32 6.59 11.41 -19.52
N SER A 33 7.82 11.39 -19.98
CA SER A 33 8.21 11.39 -21.39
C SER A 33 8.35 9.99 -21.97
N GLY A 34 8.48 8.96 -21.13
CA GLY A 34 8.71 7.59 -21.55
C GLY A 34 8.43 6.56 -20.46
N LYS A 35 8.59 5.28 -20.80
CA LYS A 35 8.33 4.15 -19.90
C LYS A 35 9.40 4.04 -18.82
N GLU A 36 10.66 4.30 -19.16
CA GLU A 36 11.78 4.28 -18.23
C GLU A 36 11.59 5.32 -17.13
N GLU A 37 11.21 6.55 -17.49
CA GLU A 37 10.90 7.61 -16.51
C GLU A 37 9.71 7.23 -15.63
N LEU A 38 8.68 6.60 -16.19
CA LEU A 38 7.54 6.12 -15.40
C LEU A 38 7.98 5.11 -14.34
N GLU A 39 8.81 4.13 -14.72
CA GLU A 39 9.34 3.13 -13.80
C GLU A 39 10.17 3.77 -12.70
N GLU A 40 11.10 4.67 -13.06
CA GLU A 40 11.93 5.40 -12.09
C GLU A 40 11.07 6.17 -11.07
N ARG A 41 10.05 6.90 -11.54
CA ARG A 41 9.16 7.67 -10.66
C ARG A 41 8.30 6.79 -9.76
N ILE A 42 7.84 5.63 -10.24
CA ILE A 42 7.10 4.67 -9.43
C ILE A 42 8.00 4.09 -8.34
N LEU A 43 9.22 3.66 -8.69
CA LEU A 43 10.18 3.11 -7.74
C LEU A 43 10.60 4.14 -6.70
N GLY A 44 10.80 5.40 -7.11
CA GLY A 44 11.05 6.53 -6.19
C GLY A 44 9.93 6.71 -5.18
N GLY A 45 8.67 6.73 -5.64
CA GLY A 45 7.51 6.83 -4.75
C GLY A 45 7.38 5.65 -3.78
N ILE A 46 7.72 4.43 -4.21
CA ILE A 46 7.77 3.25 -3.33
C ILE A 46 8.86 3.41 -2.27
N ASN A 47 10.05 3.89 -2.64
CA ASN A 47 11.14 4.13 -1.69
C ASN A 47 10.77 5.18 -0.64
N GLU A 48 10.10 6.26 -1.03
CA GLU A 48 9.58 7.27 -0.09
C GLU A 48 8.58 6.67 0.91
N ILE A 49 7.65 5.84 0.43
CA ILE A 49 6.69 5.13 1.30
C ILE A 49 7.43 4.19 2.26
N ASN A 50 8.45 3.48 1.79
CA ASN A 50 9.24 2.55 2.59
C ASN A 50 10.14 3.26 3.62
N ALA A 51 10.56 4.50 3.36
CA ALA A 51 11.33 5.31 4.30
C ALA A 51 10.50 5.77 5.52
N GLY A 52 9.19 5.92 5.35
CA GLY A 52 8.24 6.28 6.41
C GLY A 52 7.06 5.31 6.49
N PRO A 53 7.29 4.03 6.84
CA PRO A 53 6.24 3.03 6.77
C PRO A 53 5.16 3.32 7.81
N VAL A 54 3.91 3.34 7.36
CA VAL A 54 2.76 3.45 8.28
C VAL A 54 2.44 2.06 8.82
N VAL A 55 2.72 1.86 10.10
CA VAL A 55 2.37 0.63 10.80
C VAL A 55 0.88 0.66 11.15
N TYR A 56 0.08 -0.10 10.41
CA TYR A 56 -1.33 -0.28 10.72
C TYR A 56 -1.48 -1.14 11.98
N ARG A 57 -2.07 -0.58 13.03
CA ARG A 57 -2.41 -1.30 14.26
C ARG A 57 -3.90 -1.52 14.35
N TRP A 58 -4.31 -2.78 14.37
CA TRP A 58 -5.70 -3.17 14.58
C TRP A 58 -5.97 -3.27 16.09
N LYS A 59 -6.98 -2.58 16.60
CA LYS A 59 -7.32 -2.61 18.03
C LYS A 59 -8.19 -3.80 18.47
N LYS A 60 -8.59 -4.68 17.54
CA LYS A 60 -9.47 -5.83 17.81
C LYS A 60 -9.14 -7.03 16.93
N PHE A 61 -7.93 -7.56 17.02
CA PHE A 61 -7.71 -8.95 16.62
C PHE A 61 -7.76 -9.78 17.89
N ASP A 62 -8.97 -10.18 18.30
CA ASP A 62 -9.15 -11.21 19.31
C ASP A 62 -9.12 -12.53 18.54
N PRO A 63 -8.04 -13.34 18.62
CA PRO A 63 -7.92 -14.53 17.80
C PRO A 63 -8.94 -15.62 18.16
N GLY A 64 -9.78 -15.41 19.19
CA GLY A 64 -10.55 -16.48 19.81
C GLY A 64 -9.58 -17.51 20.38
N THR A 65 -9.31 -17.43 21.68
CA THR A 65 -8.73 -18.57 22.41
C THR A 65 -9.48 -19.85 22.04
N VAL A 66 -8.74 -20.79 21.45
CA VAL A 66 -9.13 -22.20 21.34
C VAL A 66 -9.27 -22.79 22.73
#